data_AF-A0A6A8AQH7-F1
#
_entry.id   AF-A0A6A8AQH7-F1
#
_cell.length_a   1.000
_cell.length_b   1.000
_cell.length_c   1.000
_cell.angle_alpha   90.00
_cell.angle_beta   90.00
_cell.angle_gamma   90.00
#
_symmetry.space_group_name_H-M   'P 1'
#
loop_
_entity.id
_entity.type
_entity.pdbx_description
1 polymer ?
#
loop_
_entity_poly.entity_id
_entity_poly.type
_entity_poly.pdbx_seq_one_letter_code
_entity_poly.pdbx_strand_id
1 'polypeptide(L)'
;MPTPYDIPPFVLIERLAKHLKEEVDEITPPEWASFVKTGIHNQRPPQNPDWWFVRCSSILRKIYVKGSIGIEKLRQEYGGRVDRGAKPEHARKGGGAIIRNALQQLQKAGLV
;
A
#
# COMPACT_ATOMS: atom_id res chain seq x y z
N MET A 1 19.32 -17.58 8.56
CA MET A 1 18.50 -16.41 8.97
C MET A 1 17.31 -16.35 8.02
N PRO A 2 16.06 -16.31 8.49
CA PRO A 2 14.89 -16.34 7.61
C PRO A 2 14.78 -15.02 6.83
N THR A 3 14.47 -15.11 5.55
CA THR A 3 14.27 -13.98 4.63
C THR A 3 12.78 -13.73 4.41
N PRO A 4 12.39 -12.54 3.88
CA PRO A 4 11.00 -12.26 3.47
C PRO A 4 10.43 -13.19 2.39
N TYR A 5 11.27 -14.05 1.78
CA TYR A 5 10.86 -15.08 0.85
C TYR A 5 10.39 -16.37 1.54
N ASP A 6 10.87 -16.62 2.77
CA ASP A 6 10.61 -17.87 3.51
C ASP A 6 9.30 -17.80 4.32
N ILE A 7 8.72 -16.61 4.45
CA ILE A 7 7.53 -16.35 5.27
C ILE A 7 6.33 -16.08 4.35
N PRO A 8 5.15 -16.64 4.65
CA PRO A 8 3.92 -16.30 3.96
C PRO A 8 3.70 -14.77 3.91
N PRO A 9 3.46 -14.18 2.72
CA PRO A 9 3.37 -12.72 2.57
C PRO A 9 2.34 -12.07 3.49
N PHE A 10 1.21 -12.74 3.70
CA PHE A 10 0.12 -12.25 4.54
C PHE A 10 0.56 -12.07 6.00
N VAL A 11 1.19 -13.10 6.58
CA VAL A 11 1.67 -13.09 7.97
C VAL A 11 2.73 -12.02 8.17
N LEU A 12 3.64 -11.88 7.20
CA LEU A 12 4.66 -10.84 7.25
C LEU A 12 4.04 -9.44 7.23
N ILE A 13 3.10 -9.18 6.33
CA ILE A 13 2.44 -7.87 6.19
C ILE A 13 1.65 -7.53 7.45
N GLU A 14 0.94 -8.48 8.05
CA GLU A 14 0.15 -8.23 9.26
C GLU A 14 1.05 -7.87 10.45
N ARG A 15 2.12 -8.64 10.68
CA ARG A 15 3.07 -8.36 11.77
C ARG A 15 3.81 -7.05 11.55
N LEU A 16 4.24 -6.79 10.33
CA LEU A 16 4.92 -5.55 9.99
C LEU A 16 3.99 -4.35 10.14
N ALA A 17 2.69 -4.48 9.83
CA ALA A 17 1.73 -3.41 10.04
C ALA A 17 1.54 -3.06 11.52
N LYS A 18 1.57 -4.07 12.41
CA LYS A 18 1.53 -3.85 13.86
C LYS A 18 2.79 -3.12 14.33
N HIS A 19 3.97 -3.58 13.91
CA HIS A 19 5.24 -2.92 14.21
C HIS A 19 5.31 -1.47 13.69
N LEU A 20 4.86 -1.20 12.47
CA LEU A 20 4.84 0.18 11.94
C LEU A 20 3.85 1.08 12.67
N LYS A 21 2.82 0.51 13.31
CA LYS A 21 1.84 1.25 14.09
C LYS A 21 2.34 1.56 15.51
N GLU A 22 3.10 0.65 16.10
CA GLU A 22 3.53 0.73 17.49
C GLU A 22 4.91 1.40 17.65
N GLU A 23 5.82 1.17 16.71
CA GLU A 23 7.24 1.52 16.87
C GLU A 23 7.71 2.68 15.99
N VAL A 24 6.92 3.11 14.99
CA VAL A 24 7.34 4.11 14.00
C VAL A 24 6.38 5.31 14.00
N ASP A 25 6.73 6.32 14.79
CA ASP A 25 5.93 7.55 14.95
C ASP A 25 5.87 8.39 13.66
N GLU A 26 6.83 8.24 12.74
CA GLU A 26 6.86 9.00 11.48
C GLU A 26 5.77 8.56 10.50
N ILE A 27 5.23 7.34 10.63
CA ILE A 27 4.20 6.79 9.74
C ILE A 27 2.83 7.12 10.31
N THR A 28 2.41 8.36 10.12
CA THR A 28 1.07 8.80 10.51
C THR A 28 0.10 8.73 9.32
N PRO A 29 -1.09 8.12 9.47
CA PRO A 29 -2.09 8.19 8.41
C PRO A 29 -2.51 9.65 8.20
N PRO A 30 -2.50 10.15 6.96
CA PRO A 30 -2.95 11.51 6.68
C PRO A 30 -4.46 11.63 6.93
N GLU A 31 -4.94 12.82 7.29
CA GLU A 31 -6.33 13.05 7.71
C GLU A 31 -7.38 12.54 6.70
N TRP A 32 -7.08 12.68 5.41
CA TRP A 32 -7.96 12.22 4.34
C TRP A 32 -8.01 10.69 4.18
N ALA A 33 -7.07 9.93 4.76
CA ALA A 33 -6.97 8.48 4.57
C ALA A 33 -8.24 7.72 4.99
N SER A 34 -8.96 8.21 5.99
CA SER A 34 -10.19 7.59 6.47
C SER A 34 -11.37 7.76 5.51
N PHE A 35 -11.32 8.76 4.62
CA PHE A 35 -12.46 9.13 3.78
C PHE A 35 -12.31 8.69 2.32
N VAL A 36 -11.08 8.41 1.87
CA VAL A 36 -10.81 8.14 0.46
C VAL A 36 -10.86 6.66 0.10
N LYS A 37 -11.22 6.39 -1.15
CA LYS A 37 -10.98 5.09 -1.78
C LYS A 37 -9.51 4.96 -2.21
N THR A 38 -8.99 3.73 -2.21
CA THR A 38 -7.57 3.51 -2.54
C THR A 38 -7.21 3.63 -4.02
N GLY A 39 -8.22 3.70 -4.88
CA GLY A 39 -8.04 3.78 -6.33
C GLY A 39 -9.39 3.87 -7.03
N ILE A 40 -9.37 4.19 -8.32
CA ILE A 40 -10.60 4.36 -9.11
C ILE A 40 -11.40 3.06 -9.29
N HIS A 41 -10.72 1.91 -9.22
CA HIS A 41 -11.31 0.57 -9.29
C HIS A 41 -12.10 0.16 -8.05
N ASN A 42 -11.91 0.84 -6.92
CA ASN A 42 -12.68 0.55 -5.73
C ASN A 42 -13.95 1.40 -5.69
N GLN A 43 -15.06 0.75 -5.29
CA GLN A 43 -16.35 1.42 -5.10
C GLN A 43 -16.47 2.03 -3.69
N ARG A 44 -15.85 1.40 -2.68
CA ARG A 44 -15.92 1.79 -1.27
C ARG A 44 -14.52 2.02 -0.69
N PRO A 45 -14.39 2.84 0.37
CA PRO A 45 -13.15 2.95 1.13
C PRO A 45 -12.81 1.62 1.83
N PRO A 46 -11.54 1.41 2.23
CA PRO A 46 -11.15 0.25 3.01
C PRO A 46 -11.93 0.16 4.33
N GLN A 47 -12.38 -1.04 4.69
CA GLN A 47 -13.11 -1.27 5.95
C GLN A 47 -12.18 -1.31 7.17
N ASN A 48 -10.91 -1.68 6.97
CA ASN A 48 -9.94 -1.69 8.04
C ASN A 48 -9.48 -0.25 8.33
N PRO A 49 -9.65 0.28 9.56
CA PRO A 49 -9.18 1.62 9.91
C PRO A 49 -7.64 1.76 9.80
N ASP A 50 -6.90 0.67 10.05
CA ASP A 50 -5.43 0.63 10.01
C ASP A 50 -4.88 0.29 8.61
N TRP A 51 -5.69 0.46 7.56
CA TRP A 51 -5.32 0.08 6.19
C TRP A 51 -4.06 0.81 5.68
N TRP A 52 -3.76 1.99 6.23
CA TRP A 52 -2.58 2.77 5.87
C TRP A 52 -1.30 2.01 6.21
N PHE A 53 -1.20 1.47 7.43
CA PHE A 53 -0.05 0.68 7.89
C PHE A 53 0.10 -0.61 7.09
N VAL A 54 -1.02 -1.26 6.74
CA VAL A 54 -1.03 -2.43 5.86
C VAL A 54 -0.50 -2.07 4.48
N ARG A 55 -0.83 -0.88 3.96
CA ARG A 55 -0.32 -0.39 2.67
C ARG A 55 1.19 -0.14 2.73
N CYS A 56 1.67 0.58 3.74
CA CYS A 56 3.10 0.82 3.96
C CYS A 56 3.88 -0.50 4.06
N SER A 57 3.35 -1.47 4.80
CA SER A 57 3.94 -2.80 4.95
C SER A 57 4.04 -3.56 3.63
N SER A 58 2.97 -3.50 2.83
CA SER A 58 2.93 -4.11 1.51
C SER A 58 3.95 -3.46 0.55
N ILE A 59 4.10 -2.13 0.62
CA ILE A 59 5.05 -1.38 -0.21
C ILE A 59 6.48 -1.78 0.15
N LEU A 60 6.84 -1.79 1.44
CA LEU A 60 8.16 -2.22 1.91
C LEU A 60 8.52 -3.62 1.43
N ARG A 61 7.59 -4.57 1.57
CA ARG A 61 7.80 -5.94 1.06
C ARG A 61 8.02 -5.95 -0.45
N LYS A 62 7.25 -5.16 -1.22
CA LYS A 62 7.41 -5.10 -2.68
C LYS A 62 8.75 -4.48 -3.09
N ILE A 63 9.21 -3.45 -2.39
CA ILE A 63 10.54 -2.84 -2.61
C ILE A 63 11.63 -3.88 -2.34
N TYR A 64 11.54 -4.60 -1.21
CA TYR A 64 12.50 -5.65 -0.88
C TYR A 64 12.56 -6.75 -1.95
N VAL A 65 11.40 -7.21 -2.44
CA VAL A 65 11.32 -8.32 -3.40
C VAL A 65 11.67 -7.91 -4.83
N LYS A 66 11.23 -6.72 -5.27
CA LYS A 66 11.37 -6.27 -6.66
C LYS A 66 12.54 -5.32 -6.89
N GLY A 67 13.24 -4.91 -5.83
CA GLY A 67 14.30 -3.92 -5.87
C GLY A 67 13.76 -2.50 -6.10
N SER A 68 14.53 -1.68 -6.82
CA SER A 68 14.19 -0.30 -7.14
C SER A 68 12.91 -0.23 -7.99
N ILE A 69 11.84 0.29 -7.39
CA ILE A 69 10.52 0.38 -8.01
C ILE A 69 9.98 1.80 -7.95
N GLY A 70 9.60 2.33 -9.11
CA GLY A 70 8.99 3.65 -9.22
C GLY A 70 7.51 3.67 -8.81
N ILE A 71 7.02 4.86 -8.46
CA ILE A 71 5.62 5.12 -8.13
C ILE A 71 4.68 4.59 -9.22
N GLU A 72 5.04 4.75 -10.49
CA GLU A 72 4.19 4.37 -11.61
C GLU A 72 3.99 2.85 -11.72
N LYS A 73 5.02 2.06 -11.39
CA LYS A 73 4.93 0.60 -11.38
C LYS A 73 4.16 0.12 -10.15
N LEU A 74 4.36 0.74 -8.99
CA LEU A 74 3.55 0.48 -7.79
C LEU A 74 2.07 0.79 -8.04
N ARG A 75 1.74 1.88 -8.76
CA ARG A 75 0.36 2.21 -9.13
C ARG A 75 -0.28 1.16 -10.02
N GLN A 76 0.48 0.51 -10.90
CA GLN A 76 -0.02 -0.60 -11.72
C GLN A 76 -0.27 -1.84 -10.86
N GLU A 77 0.65 -2.15 -9.95
CA GLU A 77 0.58 -3.29 -9.03
C GLU A 77 -0.60 -3.21 -8.04
N TYR A 78 -0.90 -2.01 -7.55
CA TYR A 78 -2.08 -1.74 -6.71
C TYR A 78 -3.28 -1.28 -7.55
N GLY A 79 -3.21 -1.43 -8.87
CA GLY A 79 -4.32 -1.23 -9.78
C GLY A 79 -5.28 -2.41 -9.75
N GLY A 80 -6.42 -2.23 -10.41
CA GLY A 80 -7.47 -3.23 -10.44
C GLY A 80 -8.39 -3.04 -11.63
N ARG A 81 -9.29 -4.00 -11.80
CA ARG A 81 -10.33 -3.96 -12.82
C ARG A 81 -11.45 -3.02 -12.38
N VAL A 82 -11.85 -2.12 -13.27
CA VAL A 82 -12.97 -1.19 -13.05
C VAL A 82 -14.19 -1.69 -13.80
N ASP A 83 -15.29 -1.85 -13.08
CA ASP A 83 -16.62 -1.97 -13.68
C ASP A 83 -17.08 -0.61 -14.23
N ARG A 84 -17.45 -0.60 -15.51
CA ARG A 84 -17.89 0.59 -16.26
C ARG A 84 -19.38 0.54 -16.59
N GLY A 85 -20.15 -0.29 -15.87
CA GLY A 85 -21.57 -0.50 -16.09
C GLY A 85 -21.81 -1.30 -17.38
N ALA A 86 -22.43 -0.66 -18.38
CA ALA A 86 -22.75 -1.33 -19.64
C ALA A 86 -21.53 -1.57 -20.56
N LYS A 87 -20.38 -0.92 -20.29
CA LYS A 87 -19.16 -1.04 -21.11
C LYS A 87 -18.23 -2.12 -20.55
N PRO A 88 -17.43 -2.79 -21.40
CA PRO A 88 -16.45 -3.78 -20.94
C PRO A 88 -15.49 -3.22 -19.89
N GLU A 89 -15.12 -4.11 -18.96
CA GLU A 89 -14.20 -3.82 -17.89
C GLU A 89 -12.78 -3.56 -18.41
N HIS A 90 -12.05 -2.67 -17.75
CA HIS A 90 -10.64 -2.44 -18.04
C HIS A 90 -9.82 -2.25 -16.77
N ALA A 91 -8.54 -2.58 -16.85
CA ALA A 91 -7.59 -2.27 -15.79
C ALA A 91 -7.40 -0.75 -15.66
N ARG A 92 -7.37 -0.28 -14.41
CA ARG A 92 -6.95 1.08 -14.06
C ARG A 92 -5.97 1.04 -12.89
N LYS A 93 -5.06 2.00 -12.90
CA LYS A 93 -4.02 2.17 -11.89
C LYS A 93 -4.61 2.59 -10.55
N GLY A 94 -3.89 2.27 -9.47
CA GLY A 94 -4.18 2.69 -8.10
C GLY A 94 -3.95 4.19 -7.87
N GLY A 95 -4.42 4.66 -6.72
CA GLY A 95 -4.28 6.05 -6.28
C GLY A 95 -2.80 6.45 -6.15
N GLY A 96 -2.38 7.46 -6.92
CA GLY A 96 -0.99 7.92 -6.91
C GLY A 96 -0.59 8.67 -5.63
N ALA A 97 -1.51 9.45 -5.06
CA ALA A 97 -1.29 10.20 -3.83
C ALA A 97 -0.99 9.29 -2.64
N ILE A 98 -1.72 8.16 -2.53
CA ILE A 98 -1.54 7.18 -1.45
C ILE A 98 -0.13 6.60 -1.48
N ILE A 99 0.31 6.11 -2.65
CA ILE A 99 1.62 5.49 -2.79
C ILE A 99 2.74 6.51 -2.58
N ARG A 100 2.58 7.72 -3.13
CA ARG A 100 3.57 8.80 -2.97
C ARG A 100 3.74 9.20 -1.52
N ASN A 101 2.63 9.44 -0.81
CA ASN A 101 2.68 9.88 0.58
C ASN A 101 3.18 8.77 1.50
N ALA A 102 2.77 7.52 1.28
CA ALA A 102 3.31 6.37 1.99
C ALA A 102 4.83 6.23 1.79
N LEU A 103 5.32 6.37 0.57
CA LEU A 103 6.77 6.35 0.29
C LEU A 103 7.52 7.51 0.95
N GLN A 104 6.96 8.72 0.91
CA GLN A 104 7.57 9.88 1.57
C GLN A 104 7.67 9.68 3.09
N GLN A 105 6.67 9.07 3.73
CA GLN A 105 6.72 8.73 5.15
C GLN A 105 7.75 7.63 5.43
N LEU A 106 7.78 6.57 4.63
CA LEU A 106 8.77 5.51 4.75
C LEU A 106 10.21 6.00 4.57
N GLN A 107 10.41 6.95 3.66
CA GLN A 107 11.71 7.59 3.45
C GLN A 107 12.12 8.47 4.64
N LYS A 108 11.18 9.19 5.26
CA LYS A 108 11.44 9.96 6.49
C LYS A 108 11.81 9.04 7.66
N ALA A 109 11.18 7.87 7.74
CA ALA A 109 11.50 6.84 8.73
C ALA A 109 12.83 6.10 8.45
N GLY A 110 13.53 6.39 7.35
CA GLY A 110 14.79 5.72 6.98
C GLY A 110 14.64 4.26 6.55
N LEU A 111 13.42 3.82 6.22
CA LEU A 111 13.12 2.45 5.81
C LEU A 111 13.23 2.23 4.29
N VAL A 112 13.34 3.31 3.50
CA VAL A 112 13.48 3.33 2.03
C VAL A 112 14.45 4.41 1.60
#